data_AF-A0A6P8GIM5-F1
#
_entry.id   AF-A0A6P8GIM5-F1
#
_cell.length_a   1.000
_cell.length_b   1.000
_cell.length_c   1.000
_cell.angle_alpha   90.00
_cell.angle_beta   90.00
_cell.angle_gamma   90.00
#
_symmetry.space_group_name_H-M   'P 1'
#
loop_
_entity.id
_entity.type
_entity.pdbx_description
1 polymer ?
#
loop_
_entity_poly.entity_id
_entity_poly.type
_entity_poly.pdbx_seq_one_letter_code
_entity_poly.pdbx_strand_id
1 'polypeptide(L)'
;MAVPLTFQLSDDFTWIALFSADSQPKSAEESPAIQYRIPQSELVEVLQRRMENKLKQSVMEWRCPHLTRWNRRYPTILSEILPKFEMQQDLSSVEEELHRLSVNMRDFKVTGMPIHMAFTDMDAVIERVRSAQIHSTEIPDTEFALCVYIHPYHNDILSVWVFLASLATRQKGTYYQPPSYGE
;
A
#
# COMPACT_ATOMS: atom_id res chain seq x y z
N MET A 1 -18.32 -21.87 -2.77
CA MET A 1 -18.32 -23.20 -3.40
C MET A 1 -17.34 -23.15 -4.55
N ALA A 2 -16.21 -23.86 -4.44
CA ALA A 2 -15.24 -23.96 -5.53
C ALA A 2 -15.83 -24.90 -6.58
N VAL A 3 -15.93 -24.44 -7.82
CA VAL A 3 -16.27 -25.30 -8.95
C VAL A 3 -15.05 -26.21 -9.17
N PRO A 4 -15.18 -27.55 -9.08
CA PRO A 4 -14.06 -28.43 -9.35
C PRO A 4 -13.59 -28.19 -10.79
N LEU A 5 -12.27 -28.08 -10.97
CA LEU A 5 -11.63 -27.92 -12.27
C LEU A 5 -11.77 -29.26 -13.03
N THR A 6 -12.90 -29.44 -13.70
CA THR A 6 -13.18 -30.62 -14.52
C THR A 6 -12.68 -30.38 -15.93
N PHE A 7 -11.60 -31.06 -16.31
CA PHE A 7 -11.09 -31.06 -17.68
C PHE A 7 -12.01 -31.90 -18.56
N GLN A 8 -13.01 -31.27 -19.17
CA GLN A 8 -13.87 -31.92 -20.15
C GLN A 8 -13.17 -31.94 -21.51
N LEU A 9 -12.38 -32.99 -21.75
CA LEU A 9 -11.65 -33.24 -23.01
C LEU A 9 -12.58 -33.57 -24.20
N SER A 10 -13.88 -33.31 -24.09
CA SER A 10 -14.86 -33.43 -25.18
C SER A 10 -15.44 -32.06 -25.56
N ASP A 11 -15.06 -31.00 -24.85
CA ASP A 11 -15.55 -29.66 -25.09
C ASP A 11 -14.64 -28.90 -26.06
N ASP A 12 -14.92 -29.03 -27.36
CA ASP A 12 -14.20 -28.34 -28.44
C ASP A 12 -14.25 -26.80 -28.35
N PHE A 13 -15.05 -26.21 -27.44
CA PHE A 13 -15.16 -24.75 -27.26
C PHE A 13 -14.21 -24.19 -26.21
N THR A 14 -13.75 -25.00 -25.26
CA THR A 14 -12.87 -24.54 -24.16
C THR A 14 -11.42 -25.01 -24.29
N TRP A 15 -11.13 -25.95 -25.19
CA TRP A 15 -9.76 -26.38 -25.49
C TRP A 15 -9.62 -26.81 -26.96
N ILE A 16 -8.40 -26.66 -27.49
CA ILE A 16 -8.01 -27.16 -28.82
C ILE A 16 -6.92 -28.21 -28.63
N ALA A 17 -7.05 -29.34 -29.32
CA ALA A 17 -6.04 -30.39 -29.29
C ALA A 17 -4.74 -29.93 -29.95
N LEU A 18 -3.63 -29.98 -29.20
CA LEU A 18 -2.31 -29.54 -29.67
C LEU A 18 -1.79 -30.32 -30.89
N PHE A 19 -2.26 -31.56 -31.11
CA PHE A 19 -1.72 -32.50 -32.10
C PHE A 19 -2.72 -32.90 -33.20
N SER A 20 -3.87 -32.25 -33.29
CA SER A 20 -4.86 -32.56 -34.32
C SER A 20 -4.53 -31.80 -35.61
N ALA A 21 -4.19 -32.55 -36.67
CA ALA A 21 -3.77 -31.99 -37.95
C ALA A 21 -4.84 -31.14 -38.67
N ASP A 22 -6.13 -31.28 -38.30
CA ASP A 22 -7.28 -30.62 -38.92
C ASP A 22 -8.06 -29.67 -37.98
N SER A 23 -7.58 -29.39 -36.77
CA SER A 23 -8.30 -28.49 -35.85
C SER A 23 -7.99 -27.02 -36.16
N GLN A 24 -8.76 -26.40 -37.05
CA GLN A 24 -8.84 -24.94 -37.08
C GLN A 24 -9.56 -24.46 -35.81
N PRO A 25 -9.13 -23.34 -35.18
CA PRO A 25 -9.88 -22.75 -34.09
C PRO A 25 -11.27 -22.41 -34.62
N LYS A 26 -12.31 -23.11 -34.12
CA LYS A 26 -13.69 -22.67 -34.30
C LYS A 26 -13.73 -21.27 -33.68
N SER A 27 -14.06 -20.26 -34.48
CA SER A 27 -14.08 -18.86 -34.03
C SER A 27 -14.83 -18.79 -32.70
N ALA A 28 -14.13 -18.45 -31.63
CA ALA A 28 -14.68 -18.42 -30.28
C ALA A 28 -15.58 -17.18 -30.17
N GLU A 29 -16.75 -17.19 -30.82
CA GLU A 29 -17.68 -16.07 -30.78
C GLU A 29 -18.27 -15.87 -29.38
N GLU A 30 -18.28 -16.90 -28.53
CA GLU A 30 -18.82 -16.84 -27.18
C GLU A 30 -17.96 -17.65 -26.20
N SER A 31 -16.78 -17.13 -25.85
CA SER A 31 -16.12 -17.59 -24.62
C SER A 31 -17.10 -17.38 -23.45
N PRO A 32 -17.31 -18.35 -22.54
CA PRO A 32 -18.23 -18.17 -21.43
C PRO A 32 -17.81 -16.93 -20.62
N ALA A 33 -18.72 -15.96 -20.49
CA ALA A 33 -18.44 -14.73 -19.79
C ALA A 33 -17.99 -15.04 -18.35
N ILE A 34 -16.73 -14.76 -18.04
CA ILE A 34 -16.18 -14.97 -16.70
C ILE A 34 -16.91 -14.02 -15.76
N GLN A 35 -17.77 -14.57 -14.90
CA GLN A 35 -18.50 -13.80 -13.90
C GLN A 35 -17.58 -13.49 -12.74
N TYR A 36 -17.09 -12.26 -12.70
CA TYR A 36 -16.32 -11.74 -11.59
C TYR A 36 -17.24 -11.31 -10.45
N ARG A 37 -16.91 -11.73 -9.23
CA ARG A 37 -17.59 -11.21 -8.04
C ARG A 37 -17.15 -9.78 -7.79
N ILE A 38 -18.12 -8.88 -7.68
CA ILE A 38 -17.89 -7.48 -7.31
C ILE A 38 -17.55 -7.43 -5.81
N PRO A 39 -16.48 -6.73 -5.41
CA PRO A 39 -16.10 -6.61 -4.02
C PRO A 39 -17.09 -5.79 -3.20
N GLN A 40 -17.24 -6.14 -1.92
CA GLN A 40 -18.10 -5.42 -0.98
C GLN A 40 -17.38 -4.19 -0.41
N SER A 41 -17.71 -2.99 -0.92
CA SER A 41 -17.06 -1.72 -0.52
C SER A 41 -17.08 -1.48 1.00
N GLU A 42 -18.18 -1.77 1.67
CA GLU A 42 -18.32 -1.56 3.12
C GLU A 42 -17.31 -2.39 3.94
N LEU A 43 -17.08 -3.64 3.53
CA LEU A 43 -16.13 -4.52 4.21
C LEU A 43 -14.69 -4.02 4.03
N VAL A 44 -14.37 -3.48 2.86
CA VAL A 44 -13.05 -2.91 2.55
C VAL A 44 -12.77 -1.70 3.42
N GLU A 45 -13.74 -0.81 3.61
CA GLU A 45 -13.60 0.36 4.50
C GLU A 45 -13.40 -0.03 5.97
N VAL A 46 -14.12 -1.06 6.44
CA VAL A 46 -13.94 -1.60 7.79
C VAL A 46 -12.53 -2.20 7.94
N LEU A 47 -12.07 -2.97 6.96
CA LEU A 47 -10.74 -3.55 6.96
C LEU A 47 -9.65 -2.47 6.93
N GLN A 48 -9.81 -1.46 6.09
CA GLN A 48 -8.87 -0.33 5.99
C GLN A 48 -8.73 0.39 7.34
N ARG A 49 -9.85 0.76 7.99
CA ARG A 49 -9.83 1.39 9.32
C ARG A 49 -9.18 0.50 10.38
N ARG A 50 -9.50 -0.80 10.36
CA ARG A 50 -8.88 -1.77 11.29
C ARG A 50 -7.37 -1.86 11.06
N MET A 51 -6.93 -1.86 9.81
CA MET A 51 -5.53 -1.94 9.43
C MET A 51 -4.76 -0.69 9.87
N GLU A 52 -5.31 0.50 9.62
CA GLU A 52 -4.71 1.76 10.09
C GLU A 52 -4.52 1.79 11.60
N ASN A 53 -5.56 1.41 12.36
CA ASN A 53 -5.50 1.43 13.82
C ASN A 53 -4.46 0.42 14.34
N LYS A 54 -4.43 -0.78 13.77
CA LYS A 54 -3.47 -1.80 14.17
C LYS A 54 -2.04 -1.38 13.87
N LEU A 55 -1.79 -0.81 12.69
CA LEU A 55 -0.47 -0.30 12.31
C LEU A 55 -0.02 0.87 13.20
N LYS A 56 -0.92 1.82 13.53
CA LYS A 56 -0.60 2.91 14.47
C LYS A 56 -0.20 2.34 15.84
N GLN A 57 -0.94 1.36 16.34
CA GLN A 57 -0.61 0.70 17.60
C GLN A 57 0.76 0.00 17.52
N SER A 58 1.02 -0.76 16.45
CA SER A 58 2.31 -1.43 16.26
C SER A 58 3.48 -0.44 16.22
N VAL A 59 3.34 0.70 15.52
CA VAL A 59 4.37 1.75 15.48
C VAL A 59 4.63 2.34 16.87
N MET A 60 3.57 2.56 17.65
CA MET A 60 3.70 3.04 19.04
C MET A 60 4.42 2.01 19.93
N GLU A 61 4.10 0.72 19.76
CA GLU A 61 4.77 -0.37 20.48
C GLU A 61 6.26 -0.46 20.12
N TRP A 62 6.61 -0.35 18.83
CA TRP A 62 8.00 -0.40 18.37
C TRP A 62 8.85 0.78 18.84
N ARG A 63 8.23 1.95 19.07
CA ARG A 63 8.94 3.16 19.49
C ARG A 63 9.07 3.31 21.00
N CYS A 64 8.38 2.48 21.80
CA CYS A 64 8.44 2.54 23.26
C CYS A 64 9.90 2.54 23.77
N PRO A 65 10.31 3.49 24.64
CA PRO A 65 9.49 4.45 25.40
C PRO A 65 9.26 5.82 24.73
N HIS A 66 9.69 6.02 23.48
CA HIS A 66 9.59 7.30 22.78
C HIS A 66 8.15 7.66 22.41
N LEU A 67 7.77 8.92 22.66
CA LEU A 67 6.47 9.43 22.26
C LEU A 67 6.34 9.43 20.73
N THR A 68 5.26 8.84 20.23
CA THR A 68 4.88 8.87 18.81
C THR A 68 3.80 9.92 18.62
N ARG A 69 4.13 11.05 18.00
CA ARG A 69 3.16 12.11 17.67
C ARG A 69 2.53 11.82 16.32
N TRP A 70 1.20 11.74 16.25
CA TRP A 70 0.49 11.52 14.98
C TRP A 70 0.02 12.85 14.38
N ASN A 71 0.43 13.13 13.14
CA ASN A 71 -0.03 14.30 12.40
C ASN A 71 -1.48 14.10 11.93
N ARG A 72 -2.32 15.14 12.06
CA ARG A 72 -3.74 15.09 11.71
C ARG A 72 -4.05 15.47 10.26
N ARG A 73 -3.15 16.20 9.59
CA ARG A 73 -3.38 16.78 8.25
C ARG A 73 -2.84 15.89 7.15
N TYR A 74 -1.63 15.35 7.34
CA TYR A 74 -0.93 14.57 6.32
C TYR A 74 -1.66 13.27 5.92
N PRO A 75 -2.32 12.52 6.83
CA PRO A 75 -3.10 11.35 6.43
C PRO A 75 -4.18 11.66 5.40
N THR A 76 -4.85 12.82 5.50
CA THR A 76 -5.86 13.24 4.51
C THR A 76 -5.24 13.45 3.14
N ILE A 77 -4.09 14.12 3.09
CA ILE A 77 -3.37 14.36 1.84
C ILE A 77 -2.87 13.04 1.24
N LEU A 78 -2.35 12.13 2.09
CA LEU A 78 -1.95 10.79 1.68
C LEU A 78 -3.14 9.98 1.12
N SER A 79 -4.33 10.11 1.70
CA SER A 79 -5.52 9.39 1.23
C SER A 79 -5.96 9.80 -0.18
N GLU A 80 -5.63 11.01 -0.63
CA GLU A 80 -5.93 11.49 -1.97
C GLU A 80 -4.93 11.00 -3.04
N ILE A 81 -3.69 10.71 -2.64
CA ILE A 81 -2.62 10.32 -3.58
C ILE A 81 -2.51 8.81 -3.76
N LEU A 82 -2.79 8.02 -2.72
CA LEU A 82 -2.61 6.56 -2.79
C LEU A 82 -3.48 5.91 -3.86
N PRO A 83 -4.74 6.35 -4.09
CA PRO A 83 -5.53 5.86 -5.22
C PRO A 83 -4.88 6.15 -6.57
N LYS A 84 -4.19 7.29 -6.71
CA LYS A 84 -3.51 7.64 -7.95
C LYS A 84 -2.32 6.72 -8.23
N PHE A 85 -1.62 6.27 -7.19
CA PHE A 85 -0.51 5.31 -7.33
C PHE A 85 -0.97 3.95 -7.81
N GLU A 86 -2.18 3.51 -7.43
CA GLU A 86 -2.74 2.28 -8.00
C GLU A 86 -3.09 2.44 -9.49
N MET A 87 -3.58 3.61 -9.89
CA MET A 87 -3.91 3.90 -11.28
C MET A 87 -2.67 4.13 -12.17
N GLN A 88 -1.62 4.71 -11.60
CA GLN A 88 -0.39 5.08 -12.30
C GLN A 88 0.74 4.14 -11.88
N GLN A 89 0.94 3.06 -12.64
CA GLN A 89 2.01 2.09 -12.38
C GLN A 89 3.43 2.61 -12.74
N ASP A 90 3.53 3.79 -13.35
CA ASP A 90 4.82 4.40 -13.68
C ASP A 90 5.48 5.05 -12.45
N LEU A 91 6.66 4.55 -12.09
CA LEU A 91 7.46 5.03 -10.96
C LEU A 91 7.79 6.53 -11.05
N SER A 92 8.01 7.05 -12.26
CA SER A 92 8.29 8.48 -12.50
C SER A 92 7.13 9.37 -12.07
N SER A 93 5.89 8.94 -12.30
CA SER A 93 4.70 9.70 -11.92
C SER A 93 4.48 9.68 -10.40
N VAL A 94 4.85 8.57 -9.74
CA VAL A 94 4.79 8.47 -8.27
C VAL A 94 5.79 9.44 -7.65
N GLU A 95 7.04 9.47 -8.14
CA GLU A 95 8.08 10.38 -7.66
C GLU A 95 7.69 11.85 -7.83
N GLU A 96 7.07 12.22 -8.95
CA GLU A 96 6.60 13.59 -9.19
C GLU A 96 5.51 14.00 -8.19
N GLU A 97 4.53 13.13 -7.92
CA GLU A 97 3.48 13.43 -6.94
C GLU A 97 4.07 13.52 -5.51
N LEU A 98 5.01 12.64 -5.16
CA LEU A 98 5.75 12.74 -3.89
C LEU A 98 6.55 14.03 -3.80
N HIS A 99 7.16 14.48 -4.91
CA HIS A 99 7.84 15.76 -4.96
C HIS A 99 6.86 16.91 -4.76
N ARG A 100 5.70 16.91 -5.43
CA ARG A 100 4.64 17.92 -5.24
C ARG A 100 4.16 17.99 -3.79
N LEU A 101 4.01 16.85 -3.12
CA LEU A 101 3.69 16.80 -1.69
C LEU A 101 4.77 17.42 -0.83
N SER A 102 6.04 17.11 -1.11
CA SER A 102 7.17 17.68 -0.38
C SER A 102 7.21 19.20 -0.50
N VAL A 103 6.91 19.74 -1.69
CA VAL A 103 6.84 21.18 -1.96
C VAL A 103 5.67 21.86 -1.23
N ASN A 104 4.53 21.18 -1.11
CA ASN A 104 3.37 21.67 -0.35
C ASN A 104 3.64 21.70 1.16
N MET A 105 4.71 21.04 1.65
CA MET A 105 5.00 20.84 3.08
C MET A 105 6.31 21.48 3.48
N ARG A 106 6.43 22.78 3.19
CA ARG A 106 7.65 23.57 3.41
C ARG A 106 8.14 23.56 4.87
N ASP A 107 7.24 23.31 5.81
CA ASP A 107 7.52 23.31 7.26
C ASP A 107 8.16 22.00 7.75
N PHE A 108 8.02 20.90 7.00
CA PHE A 108 8.48 19.57 7.40
C PHE A 108 9.44 18.97 6.37
N LYS A 109 10.50 18.34 6.85
CA LYS A 109 11.27 17.38 6.06
C LYS A 109 10.53 16.03 6.10
N VAL A 110 9.83 15.72 5.03
CA VAL A 110 9.11 14.46 4.86
C VAL A 110 10.09 13.36 4.47
N THR A 111 10.06 12.24 5.18
CA THR A 111 10.81 11.02 4.83
C THR A 111 9.88 9.83 4.93
N GLY A 112 9.86 8.98 3.92
CA GLY A 112 8.98 7.82 3.88
C GLY A 112 8.89 7.25 2.47
N MET A 113 8.22 6.11 2.35
CA MET A 113 7.97 5.46 1.08
C MET A 113 6.58 4.81 1.08
N PRO A 114 5.91 4.78 -0.09
CA PRO A 114 4.74 3.94 -0.25
C PRO A 114 5.18 2.47 -0.26
N ILE A 115 4.45 1.64 0.48
CA ILE A 115 4.59 0.18 0.50
C ILE A 115 3.38 -0.38 -0.20
N HIS A 116 3.61 -1.10 -1.30
CA HIS A 116 2.58 -1.79 -2.07
C HIS A 116 2.69 -3.31 -1.89
N MET A 117 1.58 -3.98 -1.61
CA MET A 117 1.52 -5.43 -1.53
C MET A 117 0.08 -5.97 -1.69
N ALA A 118 -0.05 -7.22 -2.16
CA ALA A 118 -1.32 -7.94 -2.06
C ALA A 118 -1.64 -8.29 -0.60
N PHE A 119 -2.91 -8.15 -0.20
CA PHE A 119 -3.36 -8.53 1.13
C PHE A 119 -3.36 -10.05 1.28
N THR A 120 -2.66 -10.55 2.30
CA THR A 120 -2.69 -11.97 2.70
C THR A 120 -3.12 -12.09 4.15
N ASP A 121 -2.44 -11.38 5.04
CA ASP A 121 -2.74 -11.31 6.46
C ASP A 121 -2.29 -9.96 7.05
N MET A 122 -2.91 -9.58 8.15
CA MET A 122 -2.57 -8.39 8.94
C MET A 122 -1.11 -8.41 9.41
N ASP A 123 -0.62 -9.57 9.87
CA ASP A 123 0.75 -9.69 10.39
C ASP A 123 1.80 -9.53 9.28
N ALA A 124 1.50 -9.98 8.06
CA ALA A 124 2.37 -9.78 6.90
C ALA A 124 2.52 -8.28 6.56
N VAL A 125 1.43 -7.51 6.64
CA VAL A 125 1.46 -6.05 6.44
C VAL A 125 2.27 -5.36 7.53
N ILE A 126 2.06 -5.75 8.80
CA ILE A 126 2.79 -5.21 9.95
C ILE A 126 4.30 -5.45 9.79
N GLU A 127 4.70 -6.66 9.43
CA GLU A 127 6.12 -7.01 9.25
C GLU A 127 6.75 -6.24 8.07
N ARG A 128 6.02 -6.07 6.96
CA ARG A 128 6.49 -5.24 5.84
C ARG A 128 6.71 -3.80 6.26
N VAL A 129 5.78 -3.21 7.01
CA VAL A 129 5.93 -1.83 7.53
C VAL A 129 7.09 -1.73 8.52
N ARG A 130 7.30 -2.75 9.35
CA ARG A 130 8.45 -2.82 10.27
C ARG A 130 9.76 -2.87 9.52
N SER A 131 9.85 -3.69 8.46
CA SER A 131 11.06 -3.86 7.65
C SER A 131 11.51 -2.57 6.95
N ALA A 132 10.58 -1.62 6.69
CA ALA A 132 10.89 -0.33 6.11
C ALA A 132 11.63 0.62 7.07
N GLN A 133 11.69 0.31 8.37
CA GLN A 133 12.45 1.04 9.40
C GLN A 133 12.15 2.54 9.54
N ILE A 134 11.07 3.04 8.95
CA ILE A 134 10.65 4.46 9.03
C ILE A 134 10.32 4.87 10.48
N HIS A 135 9.90 3.90 11.30
CA HIS A 135 9.63 4.10 12.72
C HIS A 135 10.90 4.28 13.58
N SER A 136 12.09 3.92 13.08
CA SER A 136 13.36 3.98 13.82
C SER A 136 14.05 5.36 13.77
N THR A 137 13.36 6.40 13.28
CA THR A 137 13.91 7.76 13.22
C THR A 137 14.21 8.32 14.61
N GLU A 138 15.46 8.73 14.82
CA GLU A 138 16.00 9.35 16.06
C GLU A 138 15.89 10.89 16.09
N ILE A 139 15.39 11.49 15.01
CA ILE A 139 15.28 12.96 14.90
C ILE A 139 14.28 13.49 15.95
N PRO A 140 14.66 14.48 16.78
CA PRO A 140 13.77 15.04 17.80
C PRO A 140 12.58 15.77 17.17
N ASP A 141 11.45 15.82 17.88
CA ASP A 141 10.19 16.44 17.43
C ASP A 141 9.66 15.90 16.08
N THR A 142 9.98 14.66 15.73
CA THR A 142 9.42 14.01 14.54
C THR A 142 7.96 13.64 14.76
N GLU A 143 7.09 14.08 13.87
CA GLU A 143 5.72 13.61 13.77
C GLU A 143 5.63 12.44 12.79
N PHE A 144 4.65 11.56 12.99
CA PHE A 144 4.37 10.43 12.11
C PHE A 144 3.02 10.61 11.47
N ALA A 145 2.93 10.13 10.24
CA ALA A 145 1.69 10.07 9.53
C ALA A 145 1.58 8.74 8.81
N LEU A 146 0.44 8.09 8.99
CA LEU A 146 0.12 6.81 8.40
C LEU A 146 -1.19 6.93 7.66
N CYS A 147 -1.22 6.45 6.42
CA CYS A 147 -2.43 6.24 5.66
C CYS A 147 -2.40 4.85 5.04
N VAL A 148 -3.55 4.18 5.04
CA VAL A 148 -3.74 2.92 4.33
C VAL A 148 -4.83 3.13 3.29
N TYR A 149 -4.58 2.67 2.08
CA TYR A 149 -5.57 2.58 1.02
C TYR A 149 -5.65 1.14 0.55
N ILE A 150 -6.87 0.60 0.46
CA ILE A 150 -7.11 -0.73 -0.06
C ILE A 150 -7.87 -0.57 -1.38
N HIS A 151 -7.25 -1.01 -2.48
CA HIS A 151 -7.92 -1.12 -3.76
C HIS A 151 -8.54 -2.51 -3.90
N PRO A 152 -9.88 -2.62 -3.98
CA PRO A 152 -10.53 -3.90 -4.12
C PRO A 152 -10.64 -4.28 -5.60
N TYR A 153 -9.96 -5.36 -5.97
CA TYR A 153 -10.17 -6.02 -7.25
C TYR A 153 -11.32 -7.02 -7.15
N HIS A 154 -11.72 -7.52 -8.32
CA HIS A 154 -12.69 -8.59 -8.43
C HIS A 154 -12.25 -9.85 -7.68
N ASN A 155 -13.23 -10.66 -7.25
CA ASN A 155 -13.00 -11.92 -6.54
C ASN A 155 -12.24 -11.77 -5.21
N ASP A 156 -12.51 -10.70 -4.47
CA ASP A 156 -11.98 -10.47 -3.11
C ASP A 156 -10.44 -10.37 -3.06
N ILE A 157 -9.80 -10.04 -4.19
CA ILE A 157 -8.38 -9.74 -4.29
C ILE A 157 -8.18 -8.29 -3.85
N LEU A 158 -7.36 -8.05 -2.83
CA LEU A 158 -7.14 -6.72 -2.27
C LEU A 158 -5.69 -6.29 -2.48
N SER A 159 -5.51 -5.14 -3.12
CA SER A 159 -4.21 -4.46 -3.24
C SER A 159 -4.11 -3.41 -2.15
N VAL A 160 -3.06 -3.52 -1.33
CA VAL A 160 -2.88 -2.69 -0.13
C VAL A 160 -1.73 -1.73 -0.37
N TRP A 161 -2.03 -0.45 -0.19
CA TRP A 161 -1.06 0.62 -0.14
C TRP A 161 -0.96 1.14 1.28
N VAL A 162 0.24 1.09 1.84
CA VAL A 162 0.54 1.67 3.14
C VAL A 162 1.58 2.75 2.95
N PHE A 163 1.28 3.96 3.42
CA PHE A 163 2.25 5.05 3.46
C PHE A 163 2.52 5.42 4.90
N LEU A 164 3.73 5.11 5.38
CA LEU A 164 4.22 5.59 6.66
C LEU A 164 5.27 6.68 6.38
N ALA A 165 5.05 7.86 6.93
CA ALA A 165 5.95 8.99 6.80
C ALA A 165 6.42 9.46 8.19
N SER A 166 7.69 9.83 8.26
CA SER A 166 8.25 10.59 9.36
C SER A 166 8.48 12.04 8.91
N LEU A 167 7.90 12.96 9.66
CA LEU A 167 7.80 14.39 9.40
C LEU A 167 8.67 15.09 10.43
N ALA A 168 9.93 15.35 10.09
CA ALA A 168 10.82 16.11 10.95
C ALA A 168 10.55 17.60 10.75
N THR A 169 10.29 18.36 11.83
CA THR A 169 10.16 19.81 11.72
C THR A 169 11.47 20.37 11.17
N ARG A 170 11.38 21.23 10.15
CA ARG A 170 12.58 21.87 9.59
C ARG A 170 13.01 22.96 10.57
N GLN A 171 13.88 22.62 11.52
CA GLN A 171 14.40 23.63 12.45
C GLN A 171 15.09 24.73 11.65
N LYS A 172 14.63 25.98 11.86
CA LYS A 172 15.30 27.17 11.32
C LYS A 172 16.63 27.34 12.08
N GLY A 173 17.70 26.74 11.55
CA GLY A 173 19.08 27.15 11.80
C GLY A 173 19.55 27.17 13.26
N THR A 174 19.52 26.05 13.97
CA THR A 174 20.51 25.84 15.04
C THR A 174 21.32 24.60 14.70
N TYR A 175 22.61 24.80 14.48
CA TYR A 175 23.57 23.73 14.28
C TYR A 175 23.55 22.86 15.54
N TYR A 176 23.46 21.54 15.37
CA TYR A 176 23.78 20.60 16.43
C TYR A 176 25.21 20.87 16.87
N GLN A 177 25.37 21.52 18.02
CA GLN A 177 26.66 21.54 18.72
C GLN A 177 26.74 20.22 19.49
N PRO A 178 27.66 19.31 19.12
CA PRO A 178 27.94 18.17 19.97
C PRO A 178 28.38 18.69 21.35
N PRO A 179 28.04 17.98 22.44
CA PRO A 179 28.49 18.36 23.76
C PRO A 179 30.02 18.46 23.73
N SER A 180 30.53 19.65 24.02
CA SER A 180 31.96 19.86 24.27
C SER A 180 32.31 19.03 25.49
N TYR A 181 32.97 17.90 25.27
CA TYR A 181 33.64 17.18 26.35
C TYR A 181 34.67 18.15 26.93
N GLY A 182 34.41 18.60 28.15
CA GLY A 182 35.35 19.42 28.91
C GLY A 182 36.66 18.66 29.12
N GLU A 183 37.75 19.41 29.05
CA GLU A 183 39.13 18.99 29.34
C GLU A 183 39.29 18.34 30.73
#